data_AF-A0A1N7IT81-F1
#
_entry.id   AF-A0A1N7IT81-F1
#
_cell.length_a   1.000
_cell.length_b   1.000
_cell.length_c   1.000
_cell.angle_alpha   90.00
_cell.angle_beta   90.00
_cell.angle_gamma   90.00
#
_symmetry.space_group_name_H-M   'P 1'
#
loop_
_entity.id
_entity.type
_entity.pdbx_description
1 polymer ?
#
loop_
_entity_poly.entity_id
_entity_poly.type
_entity_poly.pdbx_seq_one_letter_code
_entity_poly.pdbx_strand_id
1 'polypeptide(L)'
;MSEDHTSIQHQSREEYVENKMKNHSQFYSNFYKVLYTVNDFTSGLWFFIGSILFYFSEPMKTWGVTLFVLGSIQFMVRPTIRLVHEAHARKHYGKQYDKST
;
A
#
# COMPACT_ATOMS: atom_id res chain seq x y z
N MET A 1 22.24 38.55 -12.40
CA MET A 1 23.17 37.49 -11.96
C MET A 1 22.71 36.98 -10.59
N SER A 2 21.46 36.54 -10.49
CA SER A 2 20.78 36.27 -9.21
C SER A 2 19.92 35.00 -9.26
N GLU A 3 19.63 34.50 -10.46
CA GLU A 3 18.75 33.35 -10.69
C GLU A 3 19.48 32.00 -10.53
N ASP A 4 20.82 31.98 -10.70
CA ASP A 4 21.63 30.75 -10.67
C ASP A 4 21.88 30.22 -9.24
N HIS A 5 21.90 31.09 -8.23
CA HIS A 5 22.07 30.66 -6.84
C HIS A 5 20.79 30.06 -6.23
N THR A 6 19.62 30.46 -6.73
CA THR A 6 18.31 30.00 -6.22
C THR A 6 17.96 28.59 -6.71
N SER A 7 18.33 28.24 -7.95
CA SER A 7 18.09 26.91 -8.54
C SER A 7 18.92 25.80 -7.87
N ILE A 8 20.20 26.07 -7.59
CA ILE A 8 21.13 25.14 -6.90
C ILE A 8 20.61 24.80 -5.49
N GLN A 9 20.07 25.79 -4.79
CA GLN A 9 19.54 25.62 -3.44
C GLN A 9 18.17 24.93 -3.41
N HIS A 10 17.38 25.08 -4.47
CA HIS A 10 16.09 24.39 -4.63
C HIS A 10 16.29 22.89 -4.91
N GLN A 11 17.24 22.55 -5.78
CA GLN A 11 17.53 21.17 -6.16
C GLN A 11 18.09 20.36 -4.98
N SER A 12 18.99 20.96 -4.20
CA SER A 12 19.56 20.33 -2.99
C SER A 12 18.55 20.15 -1.85
N ARG A 13 17.54 21.05 -1.74
CA ARG A 13 16.47 20.94 -0.74
C ARG A 13 15.49 19.81 -1.07
N GLU A 14 15.05 19.70 -2.33
CA GLU A 14 14.17 18.62 -2.81
C GLU A 14 14.86 17.26 -2.60
N GLU A 15 16.15 17.17 -2.95
CA GLU A 15 16.96 15.95 -2.79
C GLU A 15 17.16 15.56 -1.30
N TYR A 16 17.35 16.53 -0.41
CA TYR A 16 17.49 16.28 1.04
C TYR A 16 16.18 15.77 1.67
N VAL A 17 15.04 16.35 1.28
CA VAL A 17 13.72 15.93 1.76
C VAL A 17 13.38 14.53 1.24
N GLU A 18 13.62 14.26 -0.04
CA GLU A 18 13.39 12.94 -0.64
C GLU A 18 14.26 11.86 0.04
N ASN A 19 15.55 12.12 0.20
CA ASN A 19 16.49 11.15 0.78
C ASN A 19 16.18 10.85 2.26
N LYS A 20 15.83 11.87 3.06
CA LYS A 20 15.48 11.69 4.48
C LYS A 20 14.15 10.96 4.67
N MET A 21 13.18 11.17 3.77
CA MET A 21 11.90 10.45 3.77
C MET A 21 12.04 9.00 3.33
N LYS A 22 12.95 8.73 2.39
CA LYS A 22 13.28 7.40 1.92
C LYS A 22 13.92 6.54 3.01
N ASN A 23 14.75 7.14 3.88
CA ASN A 23 15.48 6.40 4.91
C ASN A 23 14.70 6.13 6.20
N HIS A 24 13.68 6.94 6.53
CA HIS A 24 12.94 6.76 7.80
C HIS A 24 11.69 5.86 7.69
N SER A 25 11.23 5.55 6.47
CA SER A 25 10.01 4.75 6.22
C SER A 25 10.28 3.28 5.85
N GLN A 26 11.54 2.90 5.61
CA GLN A 26 11.87 1.59 5.03
C GLN A 26 11.92 0.44 6.04
N PHE A 27 12.32 0.70 7.29
CA PHE A 27 12.55 -0.40 8.23
C PHE A 27 11.24 -1.06 8.69
N TYR A 28 10.16 -0.27 8.81
CA TYR A 28 8.83 -0.80 9.12
C TYR A 28 8.11 -1.35 7.86
N SER A 29 8.57 -1.03 6.66
CA SER A 29 7.91 -1.45 5.41
C SER A 29 8.11 -2.93 5.08
N ASN A 30 9.23 -3.53 5.49
CA ASN A 30 9.58 -4.88 5.06
C ASN A 30 8.68 -5.97 5.66
N PHE A 31 8.41 -5.92 6.97
CA PHE A 31 7.51 -6.88 7.61
C PHE A 31 6.07 -6.72 7.10
N TYR A 32 5.61 -5.48 6.92
CA TYR A 32 4.30 -5.19 6.33
C TYR A 32 4.20 -5.66 4.89
N LYS A 33 5.24 -5.45 4.06
CA LYS A 33 5.31 -5.99 2.69
C LYS A 33 5.21 -7.51 2.68
N VAL A 34 5.90 -8.19 3.58
CA VAL A 34 5.83 -9.66 3.70
C VAL A 34 4.42 -10.09 4.14
N LEU A 35 3.83 -9.45 5.16
CA LEU A 35 2.44 -9.72 5.56
C LEU A 35 1.45 -9.51 4.42
N TYR A 36 1.60 -8.45 3.63
CA TYR A 36 0.73 -8.20 2.47
C TYR A 36 0.93 -9.25 1.38
N THR A 37 2.16 -9.67 1.11
CA THR A 37 2.44 -10.74 0.14
C THR A 37 1.86 -12.07 0.61
N VAL A 38 1.99 -12.40 1.89
CA VAL A 38 1.37 -13.59 2.49
C VAL A 38 -0.15 -13.49 2.39
N ASN A 39 -0.75 -12.35 2.76
CA ASN A 39 -2.19 -12.12 2.66
C ASN A 39 -2.72 -12.27 1.23
N ASP A 40 -2.00 -11.75 0.22
CA ASP A 40 -2.35 -11.93 -1.19
C ASP A 40 -2.30 -13.41 -1.61
N PHE A 41 -1.25 -14.12 -1.18
CA PHE A 41 -1.12 -15.55 -1.46
C PHE A 41 -2.22 -16.38 -0.78
N THR A 42 -2.52 -16.09 0.49
CA THR A 42 -3.62 -16.73 1.24
C THR A 42 -4.96 -16.42 0.58
N SER A 43 -5.20 -15.18 0.15
CA SER A 43 -6.42 -14.82 -0.59
C SER A 43 -6.56 -15.66 -1.86
N GLY A 44 -5.50 -15.75 -2.67
CA GLY A 44 -5.48 -16.60 -3.87
C GLY A 44 -5.74 -18.07 -3.56
N LEU A 45 -5.21 -18.57 -2.44
CA LEU A 45 -5.44 -19.93 -1.97
C LEU A 45 -6.91 -20.15 -1.56
N TRP A 46 -7.53 -19.20 -0.86
CA TRP A 46 -8.96 -19.25 -0.54
C TRP A 46 -9.83 -19.24 -1.81
N PHE A 47 -9.49 -18.42 -2.82
CA PHE A 47 -10.19 -18.41 -4.10
C PHE A 47 -10.04 -19.76 -4.84
N PHE A 48 -8.84 -20.34 -4.83
CA PHE A 48 -8.56 -21.63 -5.45
C PHE A 48 -9.32 -22.78 -4.77
N ILE A 49 -9.23 -22.86 -3.44
CA ILE A 49 -9.94 -23.86 -2.63
C ILE A 49 -11.46 -23.66 -2.77
N GLY A 50 -11.96 -22.42 -2.66
CA GLY A 50 -13.38 -22.10 -2.83
C GLY A 50 -13.92 -22.50 -4.20
N SER A 51 -13.13 -22.33 -5.26
CA SER A 51 -13.46 -22.79 -6.62
C SER A 51 -13.59 -24.31 -6.70
N ILE A 52 -12.67 -25.05 -6.08
CA ILE A 52 -12.72 -26.51 -6.01
C ILE A 52 -13.93 -26.97 -5.18
N LEU A 53 -14.19 -26.34 -4.03
CA LEU A 53 -15.33 -26.66 -3.16
C LEU A 53 -16.68 -26.44 -3.87
N PHE A 54 -16.75 -25.47 -4.80
CA PHE A 54 -17.95 -25.20 -5.57
C PHE A 54 -18.36 -26.34 -6.51
N TYR A 55 -17.42 -27.23 -6.87
CA TYR A 55 -17.70 -28.44 -7.65
C TYR A 55 -18.32 -29.57 -6.83
N PHE A 56 -18.27 -29.52 -5.49
CA PHE A 56 -18.78 -30.56 -4.60
C PHE A 56 -20.12 -30.16 -3.95
N SER A 57 -20.89 -31.16 -3.50
CA SER A 57 -22.30 -31.08 -3.06
C SER A 57 -22.65 -29.99 -2.03
N GLU A 58 -23.95 -29.68 -1.92
CA GLU A 58 -24.64 -28.69 -1.06
C GLU A 58 -23.91 -28.18 0.20
N PRO A 59 -23.45 -29.01 1.17
CA PRO A 59 -22.82 -28.48 2.38
C PRO A 59 -21.47 -27.79 2.12
N MET A 60 -20.70 -28.22 1.12
CA MET A 60 -19.38 -27.63 0.82
C MET A 60 -19.48 -26.28 0.10
N LYS A 61 -20.60 -26.02 -0.58
CA LYS A 61 -20.85 -24.77 -1.30
C LYS A 61 -20.92 -23.57 -0.35
N THR A 62 -21.56 -23.72 0.81
CA THR A 62 -21.62 -22.67 1.84
C THR A 62 -20.23 -22.31 2.36
N TRP A 63 -19.38 -23.31 2.55
CA TRP A 63 -17.97 -23.09 2.91
C TRP A 63 -17.23 -22.37 1.78
N GLY A 64 -17.38 -22.81 0.53
CA GLY A 64 -16.77 -22.15 -0.64
C GLY A 64 -17.15 -20.67 -0.78
N VAL A 65 -18.44 -20.34 -0.59
CA VAL A 65 -18.92 -18.94 -0.59
C VAL A 65 -18.28 -18.14 0.54
N THR A 66 -18.21 -18.71 1.74
CA THR A 66 -17.55 -18.06 2.89
C THR A 66 -16.08 -17.78 2.61
N LEU A 67 -15.36 -18.73 1.99
CA LEU A 67 -13.96 -18.55 1.59
C LEU A 67 -13.80 -17.45 0.54
N PHE A 68 -14.72 -17.37 -0.42
CA PHE A 68 -14.71 -16.29 -1.41
C PHE A 68 -14.94 -14.92 -0.78
N VAL A 69 -15.90 -14.80 0.15
CA VAL A 69 -16.16 -13.53 0.86
C VAL A 69 -14.94 -13.11 1.67
N LEU A 70 -14.32 -14.04 2.41
CA LEU A 70 -13.11 -13.76 3.18
C LEU A 70 -11.93 -13.36 2.28
N GLY A 71 -11.72 -14.10 1.18
CA GLY A 71 -10.69 -13.79 0.19
C GLY A 71 -10.88 -12.42 -0.47
N SER A 72 -12.12 -12.03 -0.78
CA SER A 72 -12.45 -10.70 -1.32
C SER A 72 -12.13 -9.58 -0.34
N ILE A 73 -12.44 -9.76 0.94
CA ILE A 73 -12.10 -8.77 1.98
C ILE A 73 -10.58 -8.65 2.10
N GLN A 74 -9.84 -9.77 2.14
CA GLN A 74 -8.37 -9.75 2.20
C GLN A 74 -7.75 -9.11 0.96
N PHE A 75 -8.31 -9.33 -0.23
CA PHE A 75 -7.84 -8.69 -1.47
C PHE A 75 -7.97 -7.16 -1.42
N MET A 76 -8.99 -6.63 -0.74
CA MET A 76 -9.22 -5.19 -0.63
C MET A 76 -8.23 -4.48 0.31
N VAL A 77 -7.58 -5.21 1.21
CA VAL A 77 -6.61 -4.66 2.18
C VAL A 77 -5.47 -3.93 1.46
N ARG A 78 -4.87 -4.56 0.44
CA ARG A 78 -3.70 -4.03 -0.28
C ARG A 78 -3.95 -2.71 -1.04
N PRO A 79 -4.98 -2.59 -1.89
CA PRO A 79 -5.30 -1.32 -2.54
C PRO A 79 -5.74 -0.27 -1.53
N THR A 80 -6.43 -0.64 -0.43
CA THR A 80 -6.84 0.33 0.61
C THR A 80 -5.63 0.97 1.29
N ILE A 81 -4.62 0.18 1.65
CA ILE A 81 -3.40 0.71 2.28
C ILE A 81 -2.60 1.59 1.31
N ARG A 82 -2.48 1.18 0.04
CA ARG A 82 -1.83 2.01 -0.98
C ARG A 82 -2.58 3.34 -1.16
N LEU A 83 -3.91 3.29 -1.23
CA LEU A 83 -4.78 4.47 -1.37
C LEU A 83 -4.64 5.42 -0.17
N VAL A 84 -4.68 4.90 1.07
CA VAL A 84 -4.52 5.70 2.29
C VAL A 84 -3.13 6.31 2.36
N HIS A 85 -2.10 5.56 1.99
CA HIS A 85 -0.73 6.07 1.97
C HIS A 85 -0.57 7.20 0.95
N GLU A 86 -1.06 7.02 -0.28
CA GLU A 86 -1.03 8.06 -1.32
C GLU A 86 -1.87 9.30 -0.93
N ALA A 87 -3.04 9.09 -0.32
CA ALA A 87 -3.90 10.17 0.14
C ALA A 87 -3.28 10.96 1.32
N HIS A 88 -2.71 10.26 2.31
CA HIS A 88 -2.05 10.88 3.45
C HIS A 88 -0.77 11.60 3.04
N ALA A 89 0.07 10.96 2.21
CA ALA A 89 1.26 11.55 1.63
C ALA A 89 0.90 12.87 0.93
N ARG A 90 -0.03 12.83 -0.03
CA ARG A 90 -0.47 14.03 -0.78
C ARG A 90 -0.94 15.16 0.15
N LYS A 91 -1.65 14.83 1.25
CA LYS A 91 -2.12 15.82 2.24
C LYS A 91 -1.01 16.37 3.13
N HIS A 92 -0.01 15.56 3.47
CA HIS A 92 1.09 15.99 4.35
C HIS A 92 2.10 16.87 3.61
N TYR A 93 2.41 16.56 2.34
CA TYR A 93 3.27 17.41 1.51
C TYR A 93 2.63 18.77 1.21
N GLY A 94 1.31 18.83 0.97
CA GLY A 94 0.61 20.10 0.73
C GLY A 94 0.70 21.10 1.89
N LYS A 95 0.81 20.65 3.15
CA LYS A 95 0.87 21.52 4.33
C LYS A 95 2.28 21.98 4.73
N GLN A 96 3.32 21.28 4.30
CA GLN A 96 4.71 21.64 4.62
C GLN A 96 5.24 22.78 3.73
N TYR A 97 4.76 22.91 2.50
CA TYR A 97 5.09 24.06 1.63
C TYR A 97 4.45 25.36 2.13
N ASP A 98 3.18 25.29 2.53
CA ASP A 98 2.36 26.45 2.91
C ASP A 98 2.81 27.11 4.24
N LYS A 99 3.57 26.39 5.08
CA LYS A 99 4.13 26.91 6.34
C LYS A 99 5.58 27.39 6.24
N SER A 100 6.23 27.16 5.10
CA SER A 100 7.60 27.64 4.84
C SER A 100 7.64 28.89 3.93
N THR A 101 6.45 29.41 3.60
CA THR A 101 6.21 30.71 2.94
C THR A 101 5.67 31.68 3.98
#